data_AF-A0A5J4WF78-F1
#
_entry.id   AF-A0A5J4WF78-F1
#
_cell.length_a   1.000
_cell.length_b   1.000
_cell.length_c   1.000
_cell.angle_alpha   90.00
_cell.angle_beta   90.00
_cell.angle_gamma   90.00
#
_symmetry.space_group_name_H-M   'P 1'
#
loop_
_entity.id
_entity.type
_entity.pdbx_description
1 polymer ?
#
loop_
_entity_poly.entity_id
_entity_poly.type
_entity_poly.pdbx_seq_one_letter_code
_entity_poly.pdbx_strand_id
1 'polypeptide(L)'
;METEALAQKLIEILEEAVPGAGKVVSVLSIVNFIEFLKQKVGLMIEEGIIASALLEKFTRIQAQNGVHILCAKNIGMILIVAFILAMKMSRDVVFKNSYFADAFGVSIQDLNRSESGFLRFLDHRLWVDEIFIFKEQDI
;
A
#
# COMPACT_ATOMS: atom_id res chain seq x y z
N MET A 1 -4.12 18.59 -0.22
CA MET A 1 -2.72 18.75 0.18
C MET A 1 -2.16 17.41 0.68
N GLU A 2 -2.66 16.88 1.81
CA GLU A 2 -2.18 15.60 2.37
C GLU A 2 -2.31 14.40 1.42
N THR A 3 -3.45 14.23 0.72
CA THR A 3 -3.64 13.11 -0.22
C THR A 3 -2.65 13.15 -1.39
N GLU A 4 -2.40 14.32 -1.96
CA GLU A 4 -1.51 14.48 -3.11
C GLU A 4 -0.06 14.21 -2.72
N ALA A 5 0.35 14.68 -1.55
CA ALA A 5 1.69 14.46 -1.04
C ALA A 5 1.93 12.98 -0.69
N LEU A 6 0.96 12.30 -0.08
CA LEU A 6 1.00 10.85 0.10
C LEU A 6 1.06 10.10 -1.24
N ALA A 7 0.26 10.52 -2.22
CA ALA A 7 0.27 9.92 -3.55
C ALA A 7 1.62 10.08 -4.25
N GLN A 8 2.24 11.26 -4.13
CA GLN A 8 3.57 11.53 -4.66
C GLN A 8 4.62 10.62 -4.03
N LYS A 9 4.60 10.47 -2.70
CA LYS A 9 5.49 9.56 -1.98
C LYS A 9 5.33 8.10 -2.42
N LEU A 10 4.09 7.64 -2.61
CA LEU A 10 3.83 6.30 -3.12
C LEU A 10 4.39 6.09 -4.53
N ILE A 11 4.29 7.09 -5.42
CA ILE A 11 4.90 7.02 -6.75
C ILE A 11 6.42 6.92 -6.65
N GLU A 12 7.06 7.68 -5.77
CA GLU A 12 8.52 7.65 -5.58
C GLU A 12 8.99 6.26 -5.15
N ILE A 13 8.31 5.66 -4.15
CA ILE A 13 8.60 4.29 -3.69
C ILE A 13 8.44 3.27 -4.83
N LEU A 14 7.40 3.43 -5.67
CA LEU A 14 7.14 2.52 -6.79
C LEU A 14 8.15 2.68 -7.93
N GLU A 15 8.56 3.91 -8.25
CA GLU A 15 9.52 4.20 -9.32
C GLU A 15 10.92 3.69 -8.98
N GLU A 16 11.33 3.79 -7.71
CA GLU A 16 12.58 3.22 -7.23
C GLU A 16 12.58 1.68 -7.34
N ALA A 17 11.45 1.05 -6.98
CA ALA A 17 11.33 -0.40 -6.96
C ALA A 17 11.11 -1.03 -8.36
N VAL A 18 10.44 -0.29 -9.26
CA VAL A 18 10.09 -0.73 -10.61
C VAL A 18 10.34 0.42 -11.57
N PRO A 19 11.52 0.47 -12.23
CA PRO A 19 11.83 1.52 -13.18
C PRO A 19 10.75 1.67 -14.27
N GLY A 20 10.18 2.87 -14.40
CA GLY A 20 9.08 3.16 -15.31
C GLY A 20 7.69 2.87 -14.76
N ALA A 21 7.52 2.64 -13.45
CA ALA A 21 6.21 2.53 -12.79
C ALA A 21 5.31 3.75 -13.06
N GLY A 22 5.88 4.95 -13.15
CA GLY A 22 5.22 6.21 -13.45
C GLY A 22 4.58 6.27 -14.85
N LYS A 23 4.94 5.35 -15.74
CA LYS A 23 4.26 5.16 -17.04
C LYS A 23 3.00 4.30 -16.93
N VAL A 24 2.86 3.56 -15.84
CA VAL A 24 1.77 2.61 -15.58
C VAL A 24 0.79 3.19 -14.56
N VAL A 25 1.30 3.88 -13.54
CA VAL A 25 0.53 4.49 -12.46
C VAL A 25 0.92 5.95 -12.36
N SER A 26 -0.07 6.85 -12.38
CA SER A 26 0.13 8.29 -12.25
C SER A 26 -0.24 8.77 -10.85
N VAL A 27 0.31 9.91 -10.42
CA VAL A 27 -0.08 10.57 -9.16
C VAL A 27 -1.60 10.72 -9.07
N LEU A 28 -2.26 11.17 -10.14
CA LEU A 28 -3.71 11.32 -10.20
C LEU A 28 -4.44 9.99 -9.95
N SER A 29 -3.94 8.88 -10.48
CA SER A 29 -4.56 7.56 -10.24
C SER A 29 -4.42 7.11 -8.78
N ILE A 30 -3.31 7.43 -8.12
CA ILE A 30 -3.13 7.14 -6.69
C ILE A 30 -3.99 8.07 -5.82
N VAL A 31 -4.09 9.35 -6.17
CA VAL A 31 -5.02 10.29 -5.51
C VAL A 31 -6.45 9.76 -5.57
N ASN A 32 -6.91 9.37 -6.76
CA ASN A 32 -8.26 8.81 -6.93
C ASN A 32 -8.46 7.52 -6.13
N PHE A 33 -7.44 6.67 -6.03
CA PHE A 33 -7.47 5.46 -5.20
C PHE A 33 -7.59 5.79 -3.70
N ILE A 34 -6.81 6.75 -3.20
CA ILE A 34 -6.87 7.18 -1.79
C ILE A 34 -8.22 7.83 -1.49
N GLU A 35 -8.71 8.72 -2.34
CA GLU A 35 -10.02 9.36 -2.18
C GLU A 35 -11.17 8.35 -2.22
N PHE A 36 -11.07 7.33 -3.08
CA PHE A 36 -12.01 6.22 -3.08
C PHE A 36 -12.04 5.49 -1.73
N LEU A 37 -10.88 5.17 -1.16
CA LEU A 37 -10.79 4.54 0.16
C LEU A 37 -11.31 5.46 1.28
N LYS A 38 -11.01 6.75 1.25
CA LYS A 38 -11.56 7.75 2.17
C LYS A 38 -13.09 7.72 2.15
N GLN A 39 -13.69 7.74 0.96
CA GLN A 39 -15.15 7.75 0.81
C GLN A 39 -15.81 6.42 1.17
N LYS A 40 -15.19 5.28 0.85
CA LYS A 40 -15.82 3.95 0.99
C LYS A 40 -15.60 3.29 2.34
N VAL A 41 -14.48 3.56 3.00
CA VAL A 41 -14.10 2.90 4.26
C VAL A 41 -13.59 3.87 5.32
N GLY A 42 -13.63 5.18 5.06
CA GLY A 42 -13.17 6.19 6.01
C GLY A 42 -11.67 6.06 6.29
N LEU A 43 -10.85 5.91 5.25
CA LEU A 43 -9.39 5.86 5.37
C LEU A 43 -8.86 7.13 6.07
N MET A 44 -8.06 6.95 7.12
CA MET A 44 -7.38 8.03 7.84
C MET A 44 -6.00 8.28 7.24
N ILE A 45 -5.46 9.50 7.39
CA ILE A 45 -4.17 9.86 6.78
C ILE A 45 -3.03 9.03 7.37
N GLU A 46 -3.09 8.72 8.65
CA GLU A 46 -2.14 7.90 9.39
C GLU A 46 -2.07 6.47 8.83
N GLU A 47 -3.21 5.93 8.41
CA GLU A 47 -3.27 4.61 7.76
C GLU A 47 -2.62 4.64 6.38
N GLY A 48 -2.75 5.76 5.66
CA GLY A 48 -2.02 6.00 4.43
C GLY A 48 -0.50 6.07 4.62
N ILE A 49 -0.04 6.71 5.70
CA ILE A 49 1.37 6.78 6.09
C ILE A 49 1.89 5.39 6.46
N ILE A 50 1.13 4.60 7.22
CA ILE A 50 1.50 3.22 7.55
C ILE A 50 1.57 2.37 6.27
N ALA A 51 0.61 2.53 5.34
CA ALA A 51 0.61 1.80 4.08
C ALA A 51 1.84 2.14 3.21
N SER A 52 2.24 3.41 3.15
CA SER A 52 3.45 3.82 2.41
C SER A 52 4.72 3.24 3.05
N ALA A 53 4.82 3.26 4.39
CA ALA A 53 5.94 2.65 5.11
C ALA A 53 6.00 1.12 4.93
N LEU A 54 4.85 0.43 4.90
CA LEU A 54 4.78 -1.00 4.59
C LEU A 54 5.25 -1.28 3.16
N LEU A 55 4.86 -0.44 2.20
CA LEU A 55 5.30 -0.56 0.81
C LEU A 55 6.81 -0.32 0.68
N GLU A 56 7.35 0.72 1.31
CA GLU A 56 8.79 1.01 1.32
C GLU A 56 9.60 -0.13 1.96
N LYS A 57 9.09 -0.70 3.06
CA LYS A 57 9.70 -1.89 3.68
C LYS A 57 9.72 -3.08 2.72
N PHE A 58 8.62 -3.30 2.01
CA PHE A 58 8.51 -4.36 1.01
C PHE A 58 9.54 -4.17 -0.11
N THR A 59 9.63 -2.97 -0.70
CA THR A 59 10.56 -2.69 -1.81
C THR A 59 12.02 -2.77 -1.37
N ARG A 60 12.33 -2.33 -0.14
CA ARG A 60 13.66 -2.47 0.45
C ARG A 60 14.08 -3.92 0.63
N ILE A 61 13.22 -4.77 1.20
CA ILE A 61 13.51 -6.22 1.37
C ILE A 61 13.67 -6.89 0.01
N GLN A 62 12.85 -6.52 -0.96
CA GLN A 62 12.97 -6.98 -2.33
C GLN A 62 14.36 -6.67 -2.92
N ALA A 63 14.81 -5.43 -2.81
CA ALA A 63 16.11 -5.00 -3.29
C ALA A 63 17.27 -5.73 -2.58
N GLN A 64 17.20 -5.86 -1.25
CA GLN A 64 18.21 -6.55 -0.44
C GLN A 64 18.36 -8.04 -0.81
N ASN A 65 17.24 -8.69 -1.14
CA ASN A 65 17.22 -10.12 -1.50
C ASN A 65 17.43 -10.36 -3.00
N GLY A 66 17.56 -9.31 -3.82
CA GLY A 66 17.72 -9.43 -5.27
C GLY A 66 16.54 -10.12 -5.97
N VAL A 67 15.33 -10.00 -5.42
CA VAL A 67 14.10 -10.56 -6.01
C VAL A 67 13.31 -9.47 -6.71
N HIS A 68 12.38 -9.83 -7.60
CA HIS A 68 11.53 -8.87 -8.33
C HIS A 68 10.06 -9.29 -8.26
N ILE A 69 9.49 -9.22 -7.05
CA ILE A 69 8.10 -9.60 -6.80
C ILE A 69 7.15 -8.49 -7.26
N LEU A 70 7.41 -7.24 -6.87
CA LEU A 70 6.70 -6.07 -7.36
C LEU A 70 7.10 -5.79 -8.81
N CYS A 71 6.10 -5.64 -9.68
CA CYS A 71 6.28 -5.34 -11.10
C CYS A 71 5.05 -4.60 -11.64
N ALA A 72 5.18 -3.98 -12.82
CA ALA A 72 4.11 -3.22 -13.46
C ALA A 72 2.73 -3.94 -13.50
N LYS A 73 2.72 -5.27 -13.59
CA LYS A 73 1.48 -6.07 -13.69
C LYS A 73 0.76 -6.25 -12.35
N ASN A 74 1.43 -6.04 -11.21
CA ASN A 74 0.85 -6.30 -9.89
C ASN A 74 0.91 -5.11 -8.92
N ILE A 75 1.39 -3.93 -9.35
CA ILE A 75 1.42 -2.71 -8.54
C ILE A 75 0.05 -2.43 -7.89
N GLY A 76 -1.03 -2.48 -8.67
CA GLY A 76 -2.38 -2.20 -8.15
C GLY A 76 -2.79 -3.14 -7.01
N MET A 77 -2.54 -4.45 -7.17
CA MET A 77 -2.86 -5.44 -6.13
C MET A 77 -1.99 -5.25 -4.88
N ILE A 78 -0.70 -4.94 -5.05
CA ILE A 78 0.21 -4.68 -3.92
C ILE A 78 -0.21 -3.41 -3.16
N LEU A 79 -0.61 -2.35 -3.86
CA LEU A 79 -1.16 -1.15 -3.24
C LEU A 79 -2.44 -1.45 -2.45
N ILE A 80 -3.40 -2.18 -3.02
CA ILE A 80 -4.62 -2.59 -2.32
C ILE A 80 -4.26 -3.33 -1.03
N VAL A 81 -3.35 -4.30 -1.10
CA VAL A 81 -2.94 -5.10 0.07
C VAL A 81 -2.25 -4.24 1.13
N ALA A 82 -1.33 -3.34 0.76
CA ALA A 82 -0.63 -2.48 1.70
C ALA A 82 -1.61 -1.61 2.51
N PHE A 83 -2.61 -1.03 1.86
CA PHE A 83 -3.64 -0.22 2.51
C PHE A 83 -4.59 -1.06 3.39
N ILE A 84 -4.97 -2.26 2.94
CA ILE A 84 -5.78 -3.18 3.76
C ILE A 84 -5.04 -3.55 5.04
N LEU A 85 -3.75 -3.88 4.95
CA LEU A 85 -2.95 -4.24 6.11
C LEU A 85 -2.80 -3.07 7.08
N ALA A 86 -2.55 -1.85 6.58
CA ALA A 86 -2.51 -0.66 7.42
C ALA A 86 -3.81 -0.47 8.21
N MET A 87 -4.97 -0.51 7.55
CA MET A 87 -6.26 -0.42 8.23
C MET A 87 -6.48 -1.55 9.24
N LYS A 88 -6.04 -2.78 8.92
CA LYS A 88 -6.17 -3.93 9.84
C LYS A 88 -5.31 -3.82 11.08
N MET A 89 -4.19 -3.12 11.00
CA MET A 89 -3.31 -2.87 12.13
C MET A 89 -3.78 -1.70 13.00
N SER A 90 -4.49 -0.74 12.40
CA SER A 90 -4.86 0.52 13.06
C SER A 90 -6.25 0.52 13.69
N ARG A 91 -7.12 -0.45 13.38
CA ARG A 91 -8.53 -0.43 13.80
C ARG A 91 -8.93 -1.66 14.62
N ASP A 92 -9.82 -1.45 15.58
CA ASP A 92 -10.49 -2.54 16.33
C ASP A 92 -11.51 -3.30 15.47
N VAL A 93 -12.15 -2.62 14.51
CA VAL A 93 -13.16 -3.19 13.62
C VAL A 93 -12.78 -2.90 12.17
N VAL A 94 -12.69 -3.96 11.37
CA VAL A 94 -12.13 -3.91 10.01
C VAL A 94 -13.07 -4.53 9.00
N PHE A 95 -13.09 -3.98 7.79
CA PHE A 95 -13.80 -4.59 6.67
C PHE A 95 -13.13 -5.91 6.27
N LYS A 96 -13.94 -6.91 5.88
CA LYS A 96 -13.44 -8.18 5.36
C LYS A 96 -12.84 -7.99 3.97
N ASN A 97 -11.88 -8.84 3.60
CA ASN A 97 -11.33 -8.84 2.25
C ASN A 97 -12.40 -9.01 1.16
N SER A 98 -13.52 -9.70 1.44
CA SER A 98 -14.64 -9.82 0.50
C SER A 98 -15.18 -8.44 0.09
N TYR A 99 -15.30 -7.51 1.04
CA TYR A 99 -15.73 -6.15 0.76
C TYR A 99 -14.76 -5.43 -0.19
N PHE A 100 -13.46 -5.53 0.08
CA PHE A 100 -12.44 -4.92 -0.77
C PHE A 100 -12.34 -5.59 -2.14
N ALA A 101 -12.50 -6.91 -2.21
CA ALA A 101 -12.53 -7.66 -3.47
C ALA A 101 -13.66 -7.16 -4.37
N ASP A 102 -14.86 -7.02 -3.81
CA ASP A 102 -16.02 -6.48 -4.52
C ASP A 102 -15.81 -5.01 -4.91
N ALA A 103 -15.28 -4.19 -4.00
CA ALA A 103 -15.06 -2.76 -4.22
C ALA A 103 -14.04 -2.46 -5.34
N PHE A 104 -12.98 -3.28 -5.46
CA PHE A 104 -11.94 -3.12 -6.47
C PHE A 104 -12.15 -4.01 -7.72
N GLY A 105 -13.22 -4.82 -7.75
CA GLY A 105 -13.50 -5.73 -8.86
C GLY A 105 -12.42 -6.81 -9.05
N VAL A 106 -11.80 -7.27 -7.95
CA VAL A 106 -10.76 -8.31 -7.96
C VAL A 106 -11.27 -9.62 -7.36
N SER A 107 -10.64 -10.73 -7.73
CA SER A 107 -10.95 -12.03 -7.12
C SER A 107 -10.60 -12.00 -5.63
N ILE A 108 -11.54 -12.42 -4.78
CA ILE A 108 -11.29 -12.63 -3.34
C ILE A 108 -10.15 -13.63 -3.09
N GLN A 109 -10.01 -14.63 -3.95
CA GLN A 109 -8.95 -15.64 -3.84
C GLN A 109 -7.58 -15.01 -4.10
N ASP A 110 -7.48 -14.17 -5.14
CA ASP A 110 -6.25 -13.47 -5.49
C ASP A 110 -5.90 -12.40 -4.45
N LEU A 111 -6.90 -11.70 -3.91
CA LEU A 111 -6.69 -10.73 -2.83
C LEU A 111 -6.17 -11.42 -1.56
N ASN A 112 -6.82 -12.49 -1.11
CA ASN A 112 -6.38 -13.25 0.07
C ASN A 112 -4.98 -13.86 -0.12
N ARG A 113 -4.68 -14.36 -1.33
CA ARG A 113 -3.37 -14.91 -1.67
C ARG A 113 -2.30 -13.84 -1.67
N SER A 114 -2.60 -12.68 -2.25
CA SER A 114 -1.70 -11.52 -2.31
C SER A 114 -1.42 -10.97 -0.91
N GLU A 115 -2.45 -10.85 -0.06
CA GLU A 115 -2.29 -10.45 1.34
C GLU A 115 -1.40 -11.44 2.11
N SER A 116 -1.71 -12.74 2.03
CA SER A 116 -0.91 -13.78 2.68
C SER A 116 0.52 -13.84 2.13
N GLY A 117 0.70 -13.54 0.84
CA GLY A 117 2.02 -13.45 0.19
C GLY A 117 2.82 -12.26 0.72
N PHE A 118 2.20 -11.08 0.82
CA PHE A 118 2.81 -9.87 1.35
C PHE A 118 3.24 -10.05 2.81
N LEU A 119 2.36 -10.58 3.66
CA LEU A 119 2.67 -10.88 5.06
C LEU A 119 3.86 -11.83 5.22
N ARG A 120 3.87 -12.93 4.45
CA ARG A 120 4.97 -13.90 4.47
C ARG A 120 6.27 -13.29 3.96
N PHE A 121 6.20 -12.43 2.94
CA PHE A 121 7.37 -11.75 2.41
C PHE A 121 8.01 -10.80 3.44
N LEU A 122 7.18 -10.14 4.25
CA LEU A 122 7.63 -9.31 5.36
C LEU A 122 7.99 -10.09 6.64
N ASP A 123 7.95 -11.43 6.61
CA ASP A 123 8.13 -12.27 7.81
C ASP A 123 7.18 -11.88 8.96
N HIS A 124 5.98 -11.41 8.62
CA HIS A 124 4.99 -10.83 9.55
C HIS A 124 5.51 -9.65 10.40
N ARG A 125 6.67 -9.09 10.05
CA ARG A 125 7.24 -7.91 10.72
C ARG A 125 6.58 -6.67 10.14
N LEU A 126 5.36 -6.38 10.59
CA LEU A 126 4.61 -5.21 10.13
C LEU A 126 4.92 -3.96 10.93
N TRP A 127 5.69 -4.07 12.01
CA TRP A 127 6.03 -2.91 12.83
C TRP A 127 6.74 -1.84 12.00
N VAL A 128 6.16 -0.64 12.05
CA VAL A 128 6.68 0.60 11.50
C VAL A 128 7.07 1.44 12.72
N ASP A 129 8.36 1.79 12.83
CA ASP A 129 8.86 2.65 13.89
C ASP A 129 8.05 3.96 13.94
N GLU A 130 7.57 4.36 15.12
CA GLU A 130 6.84 5.63 15.29
C GLU A 130 7.68 6.83 14.82
N ILE A 131 9.01 6.75 14.95
CA ILE A 131 9.96 7.77 14.46
C ILE A 131 9.89 7.95 12.93
N PHE A 132 9.64 6.86 12.18
CA PHE A 132 9.40 6.93 10.74
C PHE A 132 8.03 7.55 10.45
N ILE A 133 7.02 7.33 11.30
CA ILE A 133 5.70 7.93 11.10
C ILE A 133 5.76 9.46 11.34
N PHE A 134 6.51 9.93 12.35
CA PHE A 134 6.63 11.35 12.65
C PHE A 134 7.41 12.15 11.59
N LYS A 135 8.47 11.58 10.99
CA LYS A 135 9.15 12.21 9.83
C LYS A 135 8.23 12.34 8.62
N GLU A 136 7.25 11.45 8.51
CA GLU A 136 6.29 11.38 7.43
C GLU A 136 5.05 12.25 7.67
N GLN A 137 4.86 12.78 8.88
CA GLN A 137 3.80 13.74 9.23
C GLN A 137 4.17 15.20 8.94
N ASP A 138 5.44 15.50 8.66
CA ASP A 138 5.90 16.82 8.18
C ASP A 138 5.68 17.01 6.66
N ILE A 139 4.90 16.11 6.04
CA ILE A 139 4.48 16.14 4.63
C ILE A 139 3.24 17.03 4.45
#